data_AF-A0A014N7U3-F1
#
_entry.id   AF-A0A014N7U3-F1
#
_cell.length_a   1.000
_cell.length_b   1.000
_cell.length_c   1.000
_cell.angle_alpha   90.00
_cell.angle_beta   90.00
_cell.angle_gamma   90.00
#
_symmetry.space_group_name_H-M   'P 1'
#
loop_
_entity.id
_entity.type
_entity.pdbx_description
1 polymer ?
#
loop_
_entity_poly.entity_id
_entity_poly.type
_entity_poly.pdbx_seq_one_letter_code
_entity_poly.pdbx_strand_id
1 'polypeptide(L)'
;MAADNVATLDPRLFDEDDNAEDLSYKQIINSVLTQKASPVQAAARIDDWVVGESNRRYNELKQREPPFSLTDEEKDSIYLVGPNPSRQISMIVGAIARVCSAYPPGHPVQDALVGLFQALKAMPKHEVPDLSYDEESNEPSFERKLALWPFGTPSVEYLAQKFQREAEELAYPFSEVETPGSEFQLRWKNLQGFISRLTSLDLIDCSIASALEYILPTHYAYPDLDKRPQGGPNRIEADLIAAAQWLEPDQPRQWVYNQCRSTAVGDGMRQIWSMDKWNLFKEQLSFFSSDERFSQETRRLAESLREKMETQG
;
A
#
# COMPACT_ATOMS: atom_id res chain seq x y z
N MET A 1 18.83 -24.34 -8.31
CA MET A 1 18.99 -23.28 -7.32
C MET A 1 18.04 -23.61 -6.20
N ALA A 2 18.55 -24.00 -5.03
CA ALA A 2 17.71 -24.25 -3.88
C ALA A 2 16.99 -22.93 -3.53
N ALA A 3 15.68 -22.99 -3.35
CA ALA A 3 14.95 -21.87 -2.78
C ALA A 3 15.49 -21.68 -1.36
N ASP A 4 16.35 -20.69 -1.17
CA ASP A 4 16.65 -20.20 0.17
C ASP A 4 15.31 -19.93 0.83
N ASN A 5 15.07 -20.56 1.97
CA ASN A 5 13.86 -20.36 2.77
C ASN A 5 13.86 -18.89 3.23
N VAL A 6 13.30 -18.00 2.42
CA VAL A 6 13.25 -16.57 2.76
C VAL A 6 12.31 -16.46 3.96
N ALA A 7 12.86 -16.06 5.11
CA ALA A 7 12.11 -15.98 6.35
C ALA A 7 10.87 -15.08 6.19
N THR A 8 9.68 -15.66 6.38
CA THR A 8 8.41 -14.94 6.43
C THR A 8 8.17 -14.44 7.85
N LEU A 9 7.58 -13.26 7.98
CA LEU A 9 7.20 -12.70 9.28
C LEU A 9 5.75 -13.08 9.62
N ASP A 10 5.33 -12.81 10.86
CA ASP A 10 3.93 -12.96 11.25
C ASP A 10 3.04 -12.00 10.42
N PRO A 11 2.03 -12.47 9.68
CA PRO A 11 1.15 -11.58 8.93
C PRO A 11 0.37 -10.59 9.80
N ARG A 12 0.13 -10.88 11.09
CA ARG A 12 -0.69 -10.05 11.99
C ARG A 12 -2.08 -9.75 11.40
N LEU A 13 -2.67 -10.75 10.75
CA LEU A 13 -3.95 -10.61 10.04
C LEU A 13 -5.14 -10.54 11.03
N PHE A 14 -5.13 -11.38 12.05
CA PHE A 14 -6.21 -11.48 13.04
C PHE A 14 -5.86 -10.74 14.33
N ASP A 15 -6.86 -10.13 14.94
CA ASP A 15 -6.77 -9.39 16.21
C ASP A 15 -7.79 -9.94 17.23
N GLU A 16 -7.56 -9.72 18.52
CA GLU A 16 -8.44 -10.18 19.60
C GLU A 16 -9.84 -9.52 19.53
N ASP A 17 -9.88 -8.28 19.02
CA ASP A 17 -11.10 -7.47 18.90
C ASP A 17 -11.79 -7.62 17.53
N ASP A 18 -11.39 -8.60 16.69
CA ASP A 18 -12.02 -8.83 15.39
C ASP A 18 -13.48 -9.25 15.53
N ASN A 19 -14.39 -8.47 14.94
CA ASN A 19 -15.81 -8.79 14.91
C ASN A 19 -16.16 -9.72 13.71
N ALA A 20 -17.43 -10.09 13.58
CA ALA A 20 -17.88 -10.97 12.51
C ALA A 20 -17.66 -10.40 11.09
N GLU A 21 -17.73 -9.08 10.90
CA GLU A 21 -17.42 -8.42 9.62
C GLU A 21 -15.93 -8.56 9.32
N ASP A 22 -15.06 -8.26 10.29
CA ASP A 22 -13.60 -8.41 10.18
C ASP A 22 -13.22 -9.84 9.78
N LEU A 23 -13.75 -10.82 10.50
CA LEU A 23 -13.47 -12.23 10.26
C LEU A 23 -13.92 -12.68 8.85
N SER A 24 -15.02 -12.12 8.32
CA SER A 24 -15.58 -12.53 7.03
C SER A 24 -14.59 -12.32 5.88
N TYR A 25 -14.01 -11.13 5.76
CA TYR A 25 -13.05 -10.84 4.69
C TYR A 25 -11.63 -11.28 5.05
N LYS A 26 -11.22 -11.21 6.34
CA LYS A 26 -9.89 -11.69 6.78
C LYS A 26 -9.71 -13.18 6.54
N GLN A 27 -10.75 -14.01 6.71
CA GLN A 27 -10.67 -15.43 6.37
C GLN A 27 -10.43 -15.67 4.87
N ILE A 28 -10.96 -14.80 4.00
CA ILE A 28 -10.70 -14.88 2.55
C ILE A 28 -9.24 -14.49 2.26
N ILE A 29 -8.75 -13.40 2.85
CA ILE A 29 -7.34 -12.99 2.75
C ILE A 29 -6.42 -14.12 3.24
N ASN A 30 -6.72 -14.72 4.40
CA ASN A 30 -5.98 -15.86 4.95
C ASN A 30 -5.92 -17.05 3.99
N SER A 31 -6.99 -17.29 3.22
CA SER A 31 -7.00 -18.36 2.21
C SER A 31 -6.03 -18.09 1.04
N VAL A 32 -5.78 -16.82 0.73
CA VAL A 32 -4.72 -16.41 -0.22
C VAL A 32 -3.34 -16.58 0.41
N LEU A 33 -3.17 -16.13 1.67
CA LEU A 33 -1.90 -16.23 2.40
C LEU A 33 -1.43 -17.68 2.57
N THR A 34 -2.38 -18.57 2.86
CA THR A 34 -2.13 -20.02 3.00
C THR A 34 -2.20 -20.77 1.68
N GLN A 35 -2.37 -20.07 0.55
CA GLN A 35 -2.45 -20.63 -0.80
C GLN A 35 -3.55 -21.69 -0.97
N LYS A 36 -4.58 -21.67 -0.12
CA LYS A 36 -5.77 -22.53 -0.23
C LYS A 36 -6.74 -22.04 -1.29
N ALA A 37 -6.71 -20.76 -1.63
CA ALA A 37 -7.47 -20.16 -2.71
C ALA A 37 -6.53 -19.45 -3.69
N SER A 38 -6.84 -19.55 -4.98
CA SER A 38 -6.17 -18.72 -5.99
C SER A 38 -6.61 -17.25 -5.85
N PRO A 39 -5.82 -16.30 -6.37
CA PRO A 39 -6.21 -14.89 -6.35
C PRO A 39 -7.58 -14.61 -6.99
N VAL A 40 -7.90 -15.32 -8.09
CA VAL A 40 -9.20 -15.20 -8.78
C VAL A 40 -10.35 -15.73 -7.91
N GLN A 41 -10.16 -16.87 -7.25
CA GLN A 41 -11.18 -17.43 -6.34
C GLN A 41 -11.42 -16.51 -5.14
N ALA A 42 -10.36 -15.95 -4.58
CA ALA A 42 -10.47 -15.01 -3.46
C ALA A 42 -11.12 -13.68 -3.88
N ALA A 43 -10.80 -13.16 -5.07
CA ALA A 43 -11.43 -11.97 -5.63
C ALA A 43 -12.94 -12.16 -5.79
N ALA A 44 -13.36 -13.27 -6.39
CA ALA A 44 -14.78 -13.60 -6.53
C ALA A 44 -15.50 -13.68 -5.18
N ARG A 45 -14.88 -14.33 -4.18
CA ARG A 45 -15.46 -14.43 -2.83
C ARG A 45 -15.56 -13.08 -2.12
N ILE A 46 -14.55 -12.20 -2.28
CA ILE A 46 -14.58 -10.85 -1.72
C ILE A 46 -15.67 -10.02 -2.40
N ASP A 47 -15.75 -10.06 -3.72
CA ASP A 47 -16.75 -9.36 -4.52
C ASP A 47 -18.17 -9.81 -4.15
N ASP A 48 -18.43 -11.12 -4.16
CA ASP A 48 -19.72 -11.71 -3.76
C ASP A 48 -20.11 -11.28 -2.34
N TRP A 49 -19.14 -11.25 -1.42
CA TRP A 49 -19.38 -10.82 -0.03
C TRP A 49 -19.74 -9.34 0.05
N VAL A 50 -18.98 -8.44 -0.59
CA VAL A 50 -19.28 -6.98 -0.59
C VAL A 50 -20.64 -6.72 -1.25
N VAL A 51 -20.93 -7.39 -2.38
CA VAL A 51 -22.22 -7.27 -3.09
C VAL A 51 -23.37 -7.78 -2.23
N GLY A 52 -23.22 -8.97 -1.64
CA GLY A 52 -24.23 -9.58 -0.79
C GLY A 52 -24.52 -8.73 0.44
N GLU A 53 -23.49 -8.29 1.15
CA GLU A 53 -23.62 -7.52 2.39
C GLU A 53 -24.22 -6.13 2.14
N SER A 54 -23.78 -5.44 1.08
CA SER A 54 -24.33 -4.13 0.71
C SER A 54 -25.81 -4.23 0.35
N ASN A 55 -26.19 -5.19 -0.49
CA ASN A 55 -27.60 -5.37 -0.87
C ASN A 55 -28.47 -5.85 0.31
N ARG A 56 -27.93 -6.70 1.19
CA ARG A 56 -28.63 -7.17 2.39
C ARG A 56 -29.00 -5.99 3.29
N ARG A 57 -28.01 -5.18 3.69
CA ARG A 57 -28.25 -4.01 4.57
C ARG A 57 -29.18 -2.99 3.94
N TYR A 58 -29.02 -2.72 2.64
CA TYR A 58 -29.93 -1.83 1.91
C TYR A 58 -31.37 -2.33 1.94
N ASN A 59 -31.59 -3.62 1.68
CA ASN A 59 -32.93 -4.21 1.67
C ASN A 59 -33.55 -4.25 3.08
N GLU A 60 -32.75 -4.51 4.11
CA GLU A 60 -33.20 -4.46 5.51
C GLU A 60 -33.67 -3.06 5.90
N LEU A 61 -32.92 -2.01 5.55
CA LEU A 61 -33.33 -0.62 5.78
C LEU A 61 -34.58 -0.24 4.98
N LYS A 62 -34.65 -0.68 3.71
CA LYS A 62 -35.80 -0.40 2.82
C LYS A 62 -37.11 -1.02 3.34
N GLN A 63 -37.04 -2.12 4.08
CA GLN A 63 -38.19 -2.83 4.64
C GLN A 63 -38.72 -2.22 5.96
N ARG A 64 -38.04 -1.21 6.52
CA ARG A 64 -38.50 -0.52 7.73
C ARG A 64 -39.75 0.34 7.47
N GLU A 65 -40.45 0.72 8.54
CA GLU A 65 -41.60 1.63 8.48
C GLU A 65 -41.35 2.88 9.37
N PRO A 66 -41.16 4.07 8.79
CA PRO A 66 -41.06 4.34 7.34
C PRO A 66 -39.76 3.76 6.73
N PRO A 67 -39.70 3.54 5.40
CA PRO A 67 -38.50 3.02 4.73
C PRO A 67 -37.27 3.88 5.02
N PHE A 68 -36.13 3.22 5.22
CA PHE A 68 -34.85 3.86 5.58
C PHE A 68 -34.88 4.65 6.90
N SER A 69 -35.86 4.40 7.77
CA SER A 69 -35.84 4.97 9.12
C SER A 69 -34.65 4.46 9.93
N LEU A 70 -34.03 5.39 10.65
CA LEU A 70 -32.92 5.16 11.57
C LEU A 70 -33.33 5.68 12.95
N THR A 71 -33.02 4.91 13.99
CA THR A 71 -33.04 5.40 15.37
C THR A 71 -31.92 6.41 15.60
N ASP A 72 -32.00 7.23 16.65
CA ASP A 72 -30.94 8.21 16.96
C ASP A 72 -29.59 7.52 17.23
N GLU A 73 -29.61 6.36 17.91
CA GLU A 73 -28.42 5.53 18.15
C GLU A 73 -27.80 4.99 16.85
N GLU A 74 -28.64 4.62 15.88
CA GLU A 74 -28.19 4.17 14.57
C GLU A 74 -27.64 5.31 13.71
N LYS A 75 -28.11 6.55 13.88
CA LYS A 75 -27.54 7.70 13.17
C LYS A 75 -26.08 7.94 13.59
N ASP A 76 -25.79 7.78 14.88
CA ASP A 76 -24.43 7.91 15.41
C ASP A 76 -23.49 6.78 14.94
N SER A 77 -24.05 5.63 14.56
CA SER A 77 -23.28 4.43 14.15
C SER A 77 -23.74 3.88 12.79
N ILE A 78 -24.11 4.76 11.87
CA ILE A 78 -24.82 4.38 10.65
C ILE A 78 -24.04 3.42 9.75
N TYR A 79 -22.71 3.48 9.81
CA TYR A 79 -21.83 2.57 9.07
C TYR A 79 -21.96 1.10 9.51
N LEU A 80 -22.56 0.83 10.67
CA LEU A 80 -22.85 -0.52 11.16
C LEU A 80 -24.18 -1.08 10.61
N VAL A 81 -25.14 -0.21 10.26
CA VAL A 81 -26.49 -0.63 9.85
C VAL A 81 -26.77 -0.41 8.36
N GLY A 82 -26.18 0.63 7.77
CA GLY A 82 -26.33 0.94 6.35
C GLY A 82 -25.37 0.15 5.46
N PRO A 83 -25.69 0.05 4.16
CA PRO A 83 -24.73 -0.42 3.17
C PRO A 83 -23.51 0.52 3.15
N ASN A 84 -22.32 -0.02 3.29
CA ASN A 84 -21.09 0.78 3.27
C ASN A 84 -19.93 0.04 2.57
N PRO A 85 -20.09 -0.34 1.29
CA PRO A 85 -19.04 -0.97 0.50
C PRO A 85 -17.78 -0.11 0.43
N SER A 86 -17.87 1.22 0.47
CA SER A 86 -16.70 2.10 0.52
C SER A 86 -15.82 1.81 1.75
N ARG A 87 -16.43 1.70 2.95
CA ARG A 87 -15.72 1.30 4.17
C ARG A 87 -15.19 -0.13 4.08
N GLN A 88 -15.97 -1.06 3.54
CA GLN A 88 -15.55 -2.46 3.41
C GLN A 88 -14.31 -2.61 2.51
N ILE A 89 -14.28 -1.94 1.36
CA ILE A 89 -13.09 -1.88 0.49
C ILE A 89 -11.90 -1.31 1.28
N SER A 90 -12.11 -0.20 2.01
CA SER A 90 -11.09 0.44 2.84
C SER A 90 -10.51 -0.51 3.91
N MET A 91 -11.36 -1.31 4.55
CA MET A 91 -10.96 -2.31 5.56
C MET A 91 -10.21 -3.49 4.96
N ILE A 92 -10.67 -4.01 3.80
CA ILE A 92 -10.00 -5.08 3.06
C ILE A 92 -8.60 -4.63 2.64
N VAL A 93 -8.48 -3.45 2.03
CA VAL A 93 -7.17 -2.91 1.62
C VAL A 93 -6.29 -2.64 2.84
N GLY A 94 -6.85 -2.14 3.94
CA GLY A 94 -6.11 -1.97 5.19
C GLY A 94 -5.53 -3.28 5.74
N ALA A 95 -6.32 -4.36 5.74
CA ALA A 95 -5.82 -5.67 6.14
C ALA A 95 -4.72 -6.19 5.20
N ILE A 96 -4.86 -5.96 3.88
CA ILE A 96 -3.83 -6.35 2.92
C ILE A 96 -2.54 -5.53 3.10
N ALA A 97 -2.65 -4.22 3.36
CA ALA A 97 -1.52 -3.34 3.64
C ALA A 97 -0.68 -3.82 4.83
N ARG A 98 -1.34 -4.29 5.89
CA ARG A 98 -0.67 -4.88 7.06
C ARG A 98 0.08 -6.17 6.71
N VAL A 99 -0.59 -7.13 6.08
CA VAL A 99 -0.02 -8.47 5.84
C VAL A 99 1.02 -8.49 4.73
N CYS A 100 0.98 -7.57 3.76
CA CYS A 100 1.89 -7.62 2.61
C CYS A 100 3.36 -7.41 3.02
N SER A 101 3.60 -6.66 4.10
CA SER A 101 4.92 -6.44 4.68
C SER A 101 5.54 -7.71 5.28
N ALA A 102 4.76 -8.76 5.56
CA ALA A 102 5.26 -10.01 6.12
C ALA A 102 5.97 -10.90 5.11
N TYR A 103 5.78 -10.64 3.80
CA TYR A 103 6.28 -11.49 2.72
C TYR A 103 7.27 -10.72 1.83
N PRO A 104 8.45 -11.30 1.54
CA PRO A 104 9.47 -10.62 0.76
C PRO A 104 9.11 -10.47 -0.72
N PRO A 105 9.72 -9.50 -1.42
CA PRO A 105 9.58 -9.35 -2.86
C PRO A 105 9.94 -10.64 -3.59
N GLY A 106 9.06 -11.08 -4.52
CA GLY A 106 9.20 -12.35 -5.24
C GLY A 106 8.71 -13.59 -4.47
N HIS A 107 8.20 -13.44 -3.25
CA HIS A 107 7.56 -14.53 -2.52
C HIS A 107 6.18 -14.85 -3.15
N PRO A 108 5.82 -16.14 -3.34
CA PRO A 108 4.56 -16.53 -3.99
C PRO A 108 3.30 -15.94 -3.33
N VAL A 109 3.31 -15.72 -2.02
CA VAL A 109 2.18 -15.07 -1.32
C VAL A 109 2.08 -13.59 -1.67
N GLN A 110 3.20 -12.89 -1.79
CA GLN A 110 3.19 -11.48 -2.21
C GLN A 110 2.68 -11.37 -3.65
N ASP A 111 3.09 -12.29 -4.54
CA ASP A 111 2.55 -12.40 -5.90
C ASP A 111 1.05 -12.68 -5.92
N ALA A 112 0.58 -13.58 -5.05
CA ALA A 112 -0.84 -13.89 -4.93
C ALA A 112 -1.67 -12.70 -4.44
N LEU A 113 -1.14 -11.89 -3.52
CA LEU A 113 -1.78 -10.65 -3.06
C LEU A 113 -1.85 -9.60 -4.18
N VAL A 114 -0.80 -9.42 -4.99
CA VAL A 114 -0.85 -8.53 -6.17
C VAL A 114 -1.87 -9.06 -7.18
N GLY A 115 -1.85 -10.37 -7.43
CA GLY A 115 -2.82 -11.05 -8.31
C GLY A 115 -4.26 -10.90 -7.82
N LEU A 116 -4.49 -10.75 -6.51
CA LEU A 116 -5.82 -10.53 -5.95
C LEU A 116 -6.35 -9.16 -6.38
N PHE A 117 -5.55 -8.10 -6.30
CA PHE A 117 -5.94 -6.77 -6.78
C PHE A 117 -6.19 -6.75 -8.29
N GLN A 118 -5.36 -7.45 -9.08
CA GLN A 118 -5.58 -7.58 -10.53
C GLN A 118 -6.90 -8.31 -10.84
N ALA A 119 -7.19 -9.40 -10.12
CA ALA A 119 -8.43 -10.14 -10.28
C ALA A 119 -9.65 -9.32 -9.86
N LEU A 120 -9.57 -8.56 -8.77
CA LEU A 120 -10.61 -7.60 -8.35
C LEU A 120 -10.85 -6.51 -9.41
N LYS A 121 -9.78 -5.91 -9.99
CA LYS A 121 -9.89 -4.95 -11.11
C LYS A 121 -10.58 -5.56 -12.34
N ALA A 122 -10.39 -6.86 -12.56
CA ALA A 122 -10.97 -7.60 -13.69
C ALA A 122 -12.38 -8.15 -13.43
N MET A 123 -12.95 -7.95 -12.23
CA MET A 123 -14.30 -8.42 -11.92
C MET A 123 -15.34 -7.73 -12.83
N PRO A 124 -16.47 -8.41 -13.12
CA PRO A 124 -17.61 -7.76 -13.75
C PRO A 124 -17.98 -6.49 -12.98
N LYS A 125 -18.35 -5.44 -13.72
CA LYS A 125 -18.74 -4.18 -13.09
C LYS A 125 -20.01 -4.38 -12.26
N HIS A 126 -19.86 -4.38 -10.95
CA HIS A 126 -20.97 -4.36 -10.00
C HIS A 126 -21.18 -2.95 -9.44
N GLU A 127 -22.43 -2.53 -9.38
CA GLU A 127 -22.85 -1.28 -8.74
C GLU A 127 -23.76 -1.62 -7.56
N VAL A 128 -23.37 -1.18 -6.36
CA VAL A 128 -24.07 -1.50 -5.11
C VAL A 128 -24.44 -0.21 -4.38
N PRO A 129 -25.52 -0.21 -3.57
CA PRO A 129 -25.86 0.93 -2.72
C PRO A 129 -24.69 1.26 -1.77
N ASP A 130 -24.44 2.54 -1.56
CA ASP A 130 -23.39 3.02 -0.66
C ASP A 130 -23.92 4.13 0.25
N LEU A 131 -23.33 4.21 1.45
CA LEU A 131 -23.62 5.27 2.40
C LEU A 131 -23.04 6.58 1.87
N SER A 132 -23.90 7.58 1.77
CA SER A 132 -23.55 8.96 1.46
C SER A 132 -24.28 9.90 2.43
N TYR A 133 -23.91 11.16 2.42
CA TYR A 133 -24.61 12.21 3.16
C TYR A 133 -25.09 13.24 2.16
N ASP A 134 -26.33 13.69 2.33
CA ASP A 134 -26.89 14.81 1.58
C ASP A 134 -26.15 16.10 1.96
N GLU A 135 -25.73 16.88 0.96
CA GLU A 135 -24.85 18.03 1.19
C GLU A 135 -25.55 19.18 1.95
N GLU A 136 -26.87 19.32 1.82
CA GLU A 136 -27.62 20.42 2.42
C GLU A 136 -28.09 20.09 3.84
N SER A 137 -28.61 18.88 4.03
CA SER A 137 -29.18 18.43 5.31
C SER A 137 -28.18 17.70 6.20
N ASN A 138 -27.05 17.23 5.64
CA ASN A 138 -26.12 16.32 6.31
C ASN A 138 -26.80 15.05 6.84
N GLU A 139 -27.97 14.71 6.31
CA GLU A 139 -28.69 13.47 6.61
C GLU A 139 -28.14 12.34 5.74
N PRO A 140 -28.14 11.11 6.25
CA PRO A 140 -27.66 9.98 5.49
C PRO A 140 -28.57 9.62 4.32
N SER A 141 -27.95 9.28 3.19
CA SER A 141 -28.62 8.82 1.97
C SER A 141 -28.00 7.52 1.47
N PHE A 142 -28.86 6.63 0.97
CA PHE A 142 -28.50 5.32 0.42
C PHE A 142 -28.81 5.21 -1.08
N GLU A 143 -29.13 6.33 -1.75
CA GLU A 143 -29.46 6.34 -3.18
C GLU A 143 -28.22 6.26 -4.07
N ARG A 144 -27.07 6.70 -3.54
CA ARG A 144 -25.79 6.63 -4.24
C ARG A 144 -25.43 5.17 -4.52
N LYS A 145 -25.00 4.90 -5.75
CA LYS A 145 -24.36 3.65 -6.12
C LYS A 145 -22.86 3.80 -6.21
N LEU A 146 -22.13 2.84 -5.66
CA LEU A 146 -20.69 2.69 -5.81
C LEU A 146 -20.40 1.59 -6.84
N ALA A 147 -19.59 1.91 -7.84
CA ALA A 147 -18.98 0.89 -8.70
C ALA A 147 -17.84 0.22 -7.94
N LEU A 148 -17.88 -1.11 -7.80
CA LEU A 148 -16.86 -1.86 -7.10
C LEU A 148 -15.55 -1.96 -7.91
N TRP A 149 -14.45 -2.01 -7.17
CA TRP A 149 -13.08 -2.20 -7.66
C TRP A 149 -12.62 -1.24 -8.79
N PRO A 150 -12.83 0.09 -8.68
CA PRO A 150 -12.41 1.03 -9.73
C PRO A 150 -10.89 1.31 -9.67
N PHE A 151 -10.08 0.27 -9.49
CA PHE A 151 -8.62 0.33 -9.43
C PHE A 151 -8.04 0.92 -10.72
N GLY A 152 -7.00 1.75 -10.59
CA GLY A 152 -6.44 2.54 -11.70
C GLY A 152 -7.23 3.83 -12.01
N THR A 153 -8.08 4.29 -11.09
CA THR A 153 -8.79 5.57 -11.22
C THR A 153 -8.53 6.47 -10.00
N PRO A 154 -8.67 7.80 -10.12
CA PRO A 154 -8.51 8.71 -8.98
C PRO A 154 -9.44 8.39 -7.79
N SER A 155 -10.57 7.73 -8.04
CA SER A 155 -11.56 7.37 -7.01
C SER A 155 -11.03 6.44 -5.91
N VAL A 156 -9.93 5.72 -6.15
CA VAL A 156 -9.29 4.83 -5.17
C VAL A 156 -8.03 5.42 -4.54
N GLU A 157 -7.66 6.66 -4.84
CA GLU A 157 -6.43 7.27 -4.30
C GLU A 157 -6.41 7.31 -2.76
N TYR A 158 -7.58 7.47 -2.13
CA TYR A 158 -7.68 7.44 -0.67
C TYR A 158 -7.24 6.10 -0.05
N LEU A 159 -7.25 4.99 -0.81
CA LEU A 159 -6.77 3.69 -0.36
C LEU A 159 -5.25 3.66 -0.18
N ALA A 160 -4.51 4.53 -0.88
CA ALA A 160 -3.07 4.67 -0.72
C ALA A 160 -2.68 5.04 0.72
N GLN A 161 -3.54 5.78 1.43
CA GLN A 161 -3.33 6.16 2.83
C GLN A 161 -3.23 4.95 3.77
N LYS A 162 -3.81 3.80 3.40
CA LYS A 162 -3.66 2.56 4.18
C LYS A 162 -2.23 2.05 4.14
N PHE A 163 -1.59 2.11 2.98
CA PHE A 163 -0.18 1.75 2.82
C PHE A 163 0.74 2.81 3.40
N GLN A 164 0.38 4.09 3.28
CA GLN A 164 1.13 5.19 3.88
C GLN A 164 1.21 5.05 5.40
N ARG A 165 0.10 4.72 6.07
CA ARG A 165 0.11 4.50 7.52
C ARG A 165 1.07 3.39 7.93
N GLU A 166 1.03 2.25 7.24
CA GLU A 166 1.96 1.14 7.51
C GLU A 166 3.41 1.56 7.21
N ALA A 167 3.64 2.36 6.16
CA ALA A 167 4.96 2.92 5.84
C ALA A 167 5.50 3.82 6.96
N GLU A 168 4.68 4.74 7.47
CA GLU A 168 5.02 5.65 8.56
C GLU A 168 5.31 4.88 9.86
N GLU A 169 4.50 3.87 10.18
CA GLU A 169 4.71 3.00 11.35
C GLU A 169 6.02 2.18 11.24
N LEU A 170 6.44 1.80 10.02
CA LEU A 170 7.68 1.06 9.80
C LEU A 170 8.92 1.96 9.78
N ALA A 171 8.82 3.14 9.18
CA ALA A 171 9.94 4.01 8.86
C ALA A 171 10.04 5.27 9.74
N TYR A 172 9.25 5.42 10.81
CA TYR A 172 9.41 6.59 11.70
C TYR A 172 10.83 6.67 12.30
N PRO A 173 11.31 7.87 12.69
CA PRO A 173 12.71 8.07 13.07
C PRO A 173 13.24 7.27 14.26
N PHE A 174 12.34 6.78 15.12
CA PHE A 174 12.68 5.99 16.31
C PHE A 174 12.34 4.50 16.16
N SER A 175 12.01 4.05 14.94
CA SER A 175 11.79 2.63 14.67
C SER A 175 13.11 1.85 14.61
N GLU A 176 13.02 0.53 14.72
CA GLU A 176 14.19 -0.36 14.59
C GLU A 176 14.63 -0.58 13.13
N VAL A 177 14.15 0.21 12.17
CA VAL A 177 14.46 0.05 10.75
C VAL A 177 15.96 0.15 10.45
N GLU A 178 16.71 0.89 11.27
CA GLU A 178 18.17 1.01 11.18
C GLU A 178 18.93 -0.19 11.74
N THR A 179 18.25 -1.15 12.37
CA THR A 179 18.89 -2.38 12.85
C THR A 179 18.88 -3.43 11.74
N PRO A 180 20.05 -3.83 11.19
CA PRO A 180 20.08 -4.80 10.11
C PRO A 180 19.41 -6.13 10.48
N GLY A 181 18.50 -6.60 9.64
CA GLY A 181 17.74 -7.83 9.86
C GLY A 181 16.61 -7.70 10.87
N SER A 182 16.33 -6.52 11.42
CA SER A 182 15.17 -6.31 12.29
C SER A 182 13.87 -6.55 11.52
N GLU A 183 12.81 -6.87 12.27
CA GLU A 183 11.49 -7.04 11.69
C GLU A 183 11.03 -5.76 10.97
N PHE A 184 11.31 -4.58 11.53
CA PHE A 184 10.99 -3.29 10.92
C PHE A 184 11.71 -3.09 9.59
N GLN A 185 13.01 -3.38 9.51
CA GLN A 185 13.78 -3.28 8.27
C GLN A 185 13.22 -4.22 7.19
N LEU A 186 12.95 -5.47 7.56
CA LEU A 186 12.43 -6.47 6.64
C LEU A 186 11.04 -6.09 6.14
N ARG A 187 10.13 -5.70 7.04
CA ARG A 187 8.79 -5.22 6.67
C ARG A 187 8.82 -4.00 5.79
N TRP A 188 9.74 -3.06 6.06
CA TRP A 188 9.89 -1.85 5.27
C TRP A 188 10.22 -2.17 3.82
N LYS A 189 11.26 -2.99 3.60
CA LYS A 189 11.61 -3.52 2.27
C LYS A 189 10.43 -4.24 1.59
N ASN A 190 9.76 -5.14 2.33
CA ASN A 190 8.69 -5.97 1.81
C ASN A 190 7.48 -5.15 1.37
N LEU A 191 7.08 -4.18 2.19
CA LEU A 191 6.02 -3.22 1.87
C LEU A 191 6.36 -2.47 0.57
N GLN A 192 7.57 -1.91 0.46
CA GLN A 192 8.00 -1.18 -0.74
C GLN A 192 7.92 -2.02 -2.02
N GLY A 193 8.32 -3.30 -1.96
CA GLY A 193 8.17 -4.22 -3.09
C GLY A 193 6.73 -4.52 -3.47
N PHE A 194 5.82 -4.57 -2.50
CA PHE A 194 4.40 -4.74 -2.79
C PHE A 194 3.80 -3.48 -3.42
N ILE A 195 4.02 -2.31 -2.82
CA ILE A 195 3.38 -1.07 -3.25
C ILE A 195 3.95 -0.53 -4.57
N SER A 196 5.21 -0.79 -4.89
CA SER A 196 5.80 -0.42 -6.18
C SER A 196 5.16 -1.19 -7.33
N ARG A 197 4.77 -2.45 -7.09
CA ARG A 197 4.01 -3.28 -8.02
C ARG A 197 2.57 -2.82 -8.16
N LEU A 198 1.86 -2.51 -7.06
CA LEU A 198 0.50 -1.98 -7.14
C LEU A 198 0.45 -0.68 -7.96
N THR A 199 1.41 0.21 -7.71
CA THR A 199 1.52 1.50 -8.37
C THR A 199 1.84 1.34 -9.85
N SER A 200 2.86 0.56 -10.19
CA SER A 200 3.30 0.39 -11.58
C SER A 200 2.39 -0.50 -12.44
N LEU A 201 1.47 -1.25 -11.82
CA LEU A 201 0.39 -1.99 -12.48
C LEU A 201 -0.91 -1.19 -12.58
N ASP A 202 -0.91 0.10 -12.19
CA ASP A 202 -2.08 0.97 -12.23
C ASP A 202 -3.27 0.37 -11.44
N LEU A 203 -2.98 -0.15 -10.24
CA LEU A 203 -4.00 -0.70 -9.34
C LEU A 203 -4.39 0.35 -8.29
N ILE A 204 -3.41 0.75 -7.47
CA ILE A 204 -3.52 1.84 -6.49
C ILE A 204 -2.21 2.60 -6.55
N ASP A 205 -2.26 3.90 -6.82
CA ASP A 205 -1.07 4.76 -6.76
C ASP A 205 -0.64 4.94 -5.31
N CYS A 206 0.37 4.18 -4.89
CA CYS A 206 0.91 4.21 -3.53
C CYS A 206 2.19 5.05 -3.45
N SER A 207 2.41 5.95 -4.40
CA SER A 207 3.64 6.74 -4.51
C SER A 207 3.89 7.63 -3.29
N ILE A 208 2.84 8.08 -2.61
CA ILE A 208 2.91 8.83 -1.34
C ILE A 208 3.58 8.04 -0.19
N ALA A 209 3.67 6.71 -0.31
CA ALA A 209 4.29 5.83 0.68
C ALA A 209 5.69 5.33 0.25
N SER A 210 6.27 5.92 -0.81
CA SER A 210 7.55 5.47 -1.37
C SER A 210 8.75 5.76 -0.46
N ALA A 211 9.65 4.78 -0.33
CA ALA A 211 10.93 4.94 0.36
C ALA A 211 11.93 5.83 -0.40
N LEU A 212 11.65 6.22 -1.64
CA LEU A 212 12.56 7.08 -2.42
C LEU A 212 12.78 8.44 -1.76
N GLU A 213 11.80 8.97 -1.02
CA GLU A 213 12.00 10.24 -0.30
C GLU A 213 13.01 10.09 0.84
N TYR A 214 13.04 8.93 1.49
CA TYR A 214 13.82 8.68 2.69
C TYR A 214 15.33 8.67 2.43
N ILE A 215 15.75 8.43 1.18
CA ILE A 215 17.15 8.52 0.76
C ILE A 215 17.57 9.93 0.34
N LEU A 216 16.70 10.94 0.47
CA LEU A 216 17.03 12.33 0.14
C LEU A 216 17.37 13.15 1.39
N PRO A 217 18.43 13.99 1.34
CA PRO A 217 18.80 14.86 2.46
C PRO A 217 17.72 15.88 2.89
N THR A 218 16.71 16.12 2.05
CA THR A 218 15.60 17.03 2.36
C THR A 218 14.52 16.38 3.23
N HIS A 219 14.49 15.06 3.33
CA HIS A 219 13.48 14.35 4.10
C HIS A 219 13.78 14.42 5.60
N TYR A 220 12.76 14.61 6.43
CA TYR A 220 12.92 14.84 7.87
C TYR A 220 13.54 13.65 8.61
N ALA A 221 13.41 12.44 8.07
CA ALA A 221 13.99 11.21 8.63
C ALA A 221 15.41 10.92 8.13
N TYR A 222 15.95 11.72 7.20
CA TYR A 222 17.31 11.53 6.70
C TYR A 222 18.32 11.84 7.82
N PRO A 223 19.24 10.92 8.16
CA PRO A 223 20.10 11.09 9.32
C PRO A 223 21.26 12.06 9.05
N ASP A 224 21.60 12.83 10.07
CA ASP A 224 22.87 13.56 10.13
C ASP A 224 24.01 12.55 10.38
N LEU A 225 24.81 12.26 9.35
CA LEU A 225 25.85 11.24 9.39
C LEU A 225 27.04 11.63 10.29
N ASP A 226 27.23 12.91 10.57
CA ASP A 226 28.30 13.38 11.46
C ASP A 226 27.87 13.23 12.93
N LYS A 227 26.58 13.48 13.22
CA LYS A 227 26.01 13.26 14.56
C LYS A 227 25.70 11.78 14.86
N ARG A 228 25.45 10.97 13.83
CA ARG A 228 25.08 9.55 13.95
C ARG A 228 26.02 8.67 13.12
N PRO A 229 27.31 8.56 13.47
CA PRO A 229 28.30 7.88 12.63
C PRO A 229 28.08 6.37 12.46
N GLN A 230 27.31 5.72 13.35
CA GLN A 230 26.94 4.31 13.24
C GLN A 230 25.49 4.11 12.81
N GLY A 231 24.53 4.71 13.53
CA GLY A 231 23.10 4.55 13.22
C GLY A 231 22.67 5.25 11.93
N GLY A 232 23.33 6.35 11.54
CA GLY A 232 23.01 7.09 10.33
C GLY A 232 23.25 6.28 9.04
N PRO A 233 24.46 5.72 8.83
CA PRO A 233 24.70 4.85 7.69
C PRO A 233 23.74 3.65 7.62
N ASN A 234 23.48 2.99 8.76
CA ASN A 234 22.55 1.85 8.78
C ASN A 234 21.11 2.25 8.44
N ARG A 235 20.68 3.44 8.86
CA ARG A 235 19.37 3.99 8.51
C ARG A 235 19.25 4.22 7.00
N ILE A 236 20.25 4.86 6.39
CA ILE A 236 20.29 5.07 4.94
C ILE A 236 20.35 3.73 4.19
N GLU A 237 21.13 2.76 4.67
CA GLU A 237 21.19 1.41 4.09
C GLU A 237 19.81 0.74 4.07
N ALA A 238 19.08 0.80 5.19
CA ALA A 238 17.73 0.28 5.27
C ALA A 238 16.77 0.96 4.28
N ASP A 239 16.79 2.29 4.23
CA ASP A 239 15.94 3.07 3.33
C ASP A 239 16.34 2.87 1.85
N LEU A 240 17.63 2.67 1.55
CA LEU A 240 18.11 2.34 0.21
C LEU A 240 17.64 0.96 -0.24
N ILE A 241 17.71 -0.06 0.63
CA ILE A 241 17.20 -1.41 0.32
C ILE A 241 15.70 -1.38 0.00
N ALA A 242 14.95 -0.55 0.72
CA ALA A 242 13.52 -0.34 0.51
C ALA A 242 13.25 0.46 -0.78
N ALA A 243 13.99 1.55 -1.02
CA ALA A 243 13.94 2.36 -2.23
C ALA A 243 14.34 1.58 -3.49
N ALA A 244 15.25 0.61 -3.36
CA ALA A 244 15.65 -0.28 -4.45
C ALA A 244 14.45 -1.02 -5.06
N GLN A 245 13.38 -1.27 -4.29
CA GLN A 245 12.18 -1.93 -4.81
C GLN A 245 11.41 -1.09 -5.85
N TRP A 246 11.73 0.20 -5.97
CA TRP A 246 11.19 1.10 -6.99
C TRP A 246 12.12 1.29 -8.19
N LEU A 247 13.42 1.06 -8.03
CA LEU A 247 14.45 1.37 -9.04
C LEU A 247 15.07 0.12 -9.67
N GLU A 248 15.12 -0.98 -8.93
CA GLU A 248 15.76 -2.22 -9.40
C GLU A 248 14.92 -2.93 -10.48
N PRO A 249 13.60 -3.15 -10.28
CA PRO A 249 12.76 -3.82 -11.27
C PRO A 249 12.35 -2.85 -12.39
N ASP A 250 12.35 -3.32 -13.64
CA ASP A 250 12.19 -2.47 -14.82
C ASP A 250 10.85 -1.71 -14.87
N GLN A 251 9.75 -2.39 -14.54
CA GLN A 251 8.42 -1.78 -14.62
C GLN A 251 8.20 -0.66 -13.56
N PRO A 252 8.45 -0.88 -12.25
CA PRO A 252 8.53 0.20 -11.27
C PRO A 252 9.49 1.34 -11.66
N ARG A 253 10.71 1.02 -12.11
CA ARG A 253 11.70 2.05 -12.49
C ARG A 253 11.18 2.92 -13.63
N GLN A 254 10.60 2.30 -14.66
CA GLN A 254 10.00 3.02 -15.79
C GLN A 254 8.84 3.90 -15.32
N TRP A 255 8.01 3.43 -14.39
CA TRP A 255 6.94 4.23 -13.81
C TRP A 255 7.49 5.47 -13.10
N VAL A 256 8.50 5.32 -12.22
CA VAL A 256 9.13 6.43 -11.51
C VAL A 256 9.69 7.47 -12.49
N TYR A 257 10.44 7.01 -13.49
CA TYR A 257 10.99 7.90 -14.52
C TYR A 257 9.88 8.66 -15.27
N ASN A 258 8.81 7.97 -15.67
CA ASN A 258 7.69 8.59 -16.35
C ASN A 258 7.00 9.66 -15.49
N GLN A 259 6.82 9.42 -14.18
CA GLN A 259 6.24 10.41 -13.27
C GLN A 259 7.14 11.62 -13.07
N CYS A 260 8.45 11.41 -12.91
CA CYS A 260 9.41 12.51 -12.81
C CYS A 260 9.45 13.37 -14.08
N ARG A 261 9.19 12.75 -15.25
CA ARG A 261 9.16 13.44 -16.54
C ARG A 261 7.84 14.18 -16.80
N SER A 262 6.71 13.65 -16.32
CA SER A 262 5.37 14.21 -16.59
C SER A 262 4.96 15.33 -15.62
N THR A 263 5.55 15.37 -14.43
CA THR A 263 5.17 16.33 -13.39
C THR A 263 5.83 17.69 -13.66
N ALA A 264 5.02 18.74 -13.79
CA ALA A 264 5.51 20.10 -13.97
C ALA A 264 6.12 20.64 -12.67
N VAL A 265 7.12 21.52 -12.80
CA VAL A 265 7.73 22.24 -11.66
C VAL A 265 6.65 23.03 -10.92
N GLY A 266 6.38 22.70 -9.65
CA GLY A 266 5.46 23.44 -8.78
C GLY A 266 4.18 22.70 -8.34
N ASP A 267 3.98 21.44 -8.71
CA ASP A 267 2.89 20.62 -8.16
C ASP A 267 3.16 20.24 -6.69
N GLY A 268 2.54 20.97 -5.77
CA GLY A 268 2.81 20.93 -4.32
C GLY A 268 2.56 19.57 -3.65
N MET A 269 1.73 18.70 -4.23
CA MET A 269 1.47 17.35 -3.67
C MET A 269 2.37 16.26 -4.25
N ARG A 270 3.07 16.53 -5.37
CA ARG A 270 3.89 15.54 -6.11
C ARG A 270 5.36 15.95 -6.19
N GLN A 271 5.84 16.76 -5.24
CA GLN A 271 7.18 17.37 -5.30
C GLN A 271 8.36 16.38 -5.38
N ILE A 272 8.18 15.13 -4.95
CA ILE A 272 9.18 14.07 -5.10
C ILE A 272 9.33 13.61 -6.57
N TRP A 273 8.29 13.73 -7.38
CA TRP A 273 8.29 13.29 -8.77
C TRP A 273 8.69 14.47 -9.66
N SER A 274 9.99 14.65 -9.89
CA SER A 274 10.49 15.64 -10.84
C SER A 274 11.83 15.20 -11.41
N MET A 275 12.23 15.75 -12.56
CA MET A 275 13.56 15.47 -13.12
C MET A 275 14.69 15.98 -12.22
N ASP A 276 14.47 17.02 -11.42
CA ASP A 276 15.43 17.49 -10.42
C ASP A 276 15.62 16.44 -9.32
N LYS A 277 14.52 15.85 -8.83
CA LYS A 277 14.57 14.75 -7.85
C LYS A 277 15.15 13.47 -8.45
N TRP A 278 14.86 13.16 -9.71
CA TRP A 278 15.49 12.06 -10.45
C TRP A 278 17.02 12.20 -10.50
N ASN A 279 17.52 13.41 -10.76
CA ASN A 279 18.95 13.68 -10.71
C ASN A 279 19.51 13.61 -9.29
N LEU A 280 18.79 14.14 -8.30
CA LEU A 280 19.20 14.07 -6.90
C LEU A 280 19.28 12.61 -6.39
N PHE A 281 18.37 11.72 -6.81
CA PHE A 281 18.48 10.30 -6.52
C PHE A 281 19.80 9.72 -7.06
N LYS A 282 20.18 10.03 -8.30
CA LYS A 282 21.46 9.57 -8.88
C LYS A 282 22.66 10.12 -8.12
N GLU A 283 22.61 11.38 -7.69
CA GLU A 283 23.66 12.00 -6.87
C GLU A 283 23.81 11.28 -5.52
N GLN A 284 22.69 10.98 -4.84
CA GLN A 284 22.70 10.22 -3.59
C GLN A 284 23.25 8.81 -3.78
N LEU A 285 22.85 8.09 -4.84
CA LEU A 285 23.40 6.79 -5.16
C LEU A 285 24.92 6.84 -5.47
N SER A 286 25.39 7.93 -6.10
CA SER A 286 26.82 8.15 -6.31
C SER A 286 27.57 8.41 -5.01
N PHE A 287 26.96 9.12 -4.07
CA PHE A 287 27.51 9.34 -2.73
C PHE A 287 27.57 8.02 -1.96
N PHE A 288 26.46 7.27 -1.89
CA PHE A 288 26.41 6.01 -1.16
C PHE A 288 27.35 4.95 -1.72
N SER A 289 27.59 4.91 -3.04
CA SER A 289 28.52 3.96 -3.67
C SER A 289 30.00 4.23 -3.38
N SER A 290 30.36 5.46 -3.00
CA SER A 290 31.76 5.88 -2.82
C SER A 290 32.18 6.06 -1.36
N ASP A 291 31.24 6.38 -0.47
CA ASP A 291 31.54 6.66 0.94
C ASP A 291 31.81 5.38 1.75
N GLU A 292 32.95 5.34 2.44
CA GLU A 292 33.44 4.17 3.19
C GLU A 292 32.63 3.88 4.47
N ARG A 293 31.76 4.79 4.91
CA ARG A 293 30.86 4.56 6.05
C ARG A 293 29.79 3.50 5.73
N PHE A 294 29.52 3.24 4.46
CA PHE A 294 28.53 2.25 4.04
C PHE A 294 29.14 0.85 3.83
N SER A 295 28.32 -0.18 4.06
CA SER A 295 28.68 -1.57 3.80
C SER A 295 29.06 -1.79 2.33
N GLN A 296 29.82 -2.86 2.04
CA GLN A 296 30.19 -3.17 0.66
C GLN A 296 28.95 -3.52 -0.18
N GLU A 297 27.96 -4.16 0.44
CA GLU A 297 26.67 -4.51 -0.13
C GLU A 297 25.88 -3.26 -0.51
N THR A 298 25.79 -2.29 0.39
CA THR A 298 25.14 -0.99 0.13
C THR A 298 25.81 -0.26 -1.02
N ARG A 299 27.15 -0.21 -1.03
CA ARG A 299 27.89 0.45 -2.10
C ARG A 299 27.61 -0.15 -3.48
N ARG A 300 27.63 -1.49 -3.57
CA ARG A 300 27.31 -2.23 -4.81
C ARG A 300 25.87 -2.02 -5.25
N LEU A 301 24.92 -2.06 -4.31
CA LEU A 301 23.52 -1.80 -4.61
C LEU A 301 23.33 -0.40 -5.18
N ALA A 302 23.91 0.62 -4.53
CA ALA A 302 23.82 2.01 -4.97
C ALA A 302 24.40 2.20 -6.37
N GLU A 303 25.57 1.61 -6.65
CA GLU A 303 26.19 1.64 -7.98
C GLU A 303 25.30 0.99 -9.04
N SER A 304 24.78 -0.22 -8.78
CA SER A 304 23.89 -0.93 -9.71
C SER A 304 22.61 -0.15 -10.01
N LEU A 305 21.99 0.46 -8.99
CA LEU A 305 20.79 1.28 -9.20
C LEU A 305 21.10 2.54 -10.02
N ARG A 306 22.25 3.20 -9.76
CA ARG A 306 22.68 4.37 -10.54
C ARG A 306 22.84 4.02 -12.01
N GLU A 307 23.55 2.93 -12.32
CA GLU A 307 23.74 2.46 -13.70
C GLU A 307 22.39 2.19 -14.40
N LYS A 308 21.48 1.48 -13.72
CA LYS A 308 20.13 1.24 -14.25
C LYS A 308 19.38 2.54 -14.55
N MET A 309 19.46 3.52 -13.67
CA MET A 309 18.84 4.83 -13.86
C MET A 309 19.49 5.64 -14.98
N GLU A 310 20.79 5.52 -15.22
CA GLU A 310 21.48 6.18 -16.33
C GLU A 310 21.05 5.63 -17.69
N THR A 311 20.74 4.33 -17.76
CA THR A 311 20.25 3.69 -18.99
C THR A 311 18.75 3.95 -19.28
N GLN A 312 18.04 4.59 -18.35
CA GLN A 312 16.61 4.89 -18.46
C GLN A 312 16.40 6.22 -19.21
N GLY A 313 15.80 6.18 -20.40
CA GLY A 313 15.59 7.33 -21.30
C GLY A 313 14.16 7.43 -21.85
#